data_AF-W0Q0E1-F1
#
_entry.id   AF-W0Q0E1-F1
#
_cell.length_a   1.000
_cell.length_b   1.000
_cell.length_c   1.000
_cell.angle_alpha   90.00
_cell.angle_beta   90.00
_cell.angle_gamma   90.00
#
_symmetry.space_group_name_H-M   'P 1'
#
loop_
_entity.id
_entity.type
_entity.pdbx_description
1 polymer ?
#
loop_
_entity_poly.entity_id
_entity_poly.type
_entity_poly.pdbx_seq_one_letter_code
_entity_poly.pdbx_strand_id
1 'polypeptide(L)' 'MALHRCPECRKRISDSVESCPHCGFSFKEADLEIYRQKLEQRRLHNQEINRKSMKLQLIWLAVFVIVIGVANFIVN' A
#
# COMPACT_ATOMS: atom_id res chain seq x y z
N MET A 1 -17.46 -15.67 24.86
CA MET A 1 -17.67 -14.54 23.94
C MET A 1 -16.36 -14.29 23.22
N ALA A 2 -16.32 -14.46 21.90
CA ALA A 2 -15.12 -14.13 21.13
C ALA A 2 -15.05 -12.60 20.97
N LEU A 3 -13.86 -12.06 21.16
CA LEU A 3 -13.54 -10.65 21.01
C LEU A 3 -12.62 -10.55 19.80
N HIS A 4 -13.04 -9.80 18.79
CA HIS A 4 -12.20 -9.50 17.63
C HIS A 4 -11.64 -8.07 17.72
N ARG A 5 -10.71 -7.73 16.82
CA ARG A 5 -10.17 -6.38 16.70
C ARG A 5 -10.87 -5.63 15.58
N CYS A 6 -11.29 -4.40 15.86
CA CYS A 6 -11.81 -3.50 14.82
C CYS A 6 -10.75 -3.26 13.73
N PRO A 7 -11.09 -3.37 12.43
CA PRO A 7 -10.14 -3.22 11.33
C PRO A 7 -9.56 -1.81 11.20
N GLU A 8 -10.26 -0.80 11.73
CA GLU A 8 -9.85 0.60 11.64
C GLU A 8 -9.04 1.04 12.87
N CYS A 9 -9.62 0.95 14.08
CA CYS A 9 -8.99 1.45 15.31
C CYS A 9 -8.19 0.40 16.09
N ARG A 10 -8.25 -0.88 15.69
CA ARG A 10 -7.56 -2.03 16.32
C ARG A 10 -7.88 -2.31 17.80
N LYS A 11 -8.88 -1.64 18.37
CA LYS A 11 -9.42 -1.93 19.72
C LYS A 11 -10.23 -3.22 19.70
N ARG A 12 -10.30 -3.91 20.85
CA ARG A 12 -11.07 -5.15 21.02
C ARG A 12 -12.55 -4.82 21.13
N ILE A 13 -13.38 -5.55 20.39
CA ILE A 13 -14.83 -5.39 20.34
C ILE A 13 -15.50 -6.76 20.34
N SER A 14 -16.75 -6.81 20.81
CA SER A 14 -17.58 -8.01 20.73
C SER A 14 -17.99 -8.28 19.28
N ASP A 15 -18.10 -9.55 18.90
CA ASP A 15 -18.57 -9.96 17.56
C ASP A 15 -20.03 -9.55 17.27
N SER A 16 -20.78 -9.15 18.31
CA SER A 16 -22.21 -8.81 18.23
C SER A 16 -22.52 -7.34 17.94
N VAL A 17 -21.53 -6.46 17.78
CA VAL A 17 -21.77 -5.03 17.59
C VAL A 17 -21.92 -4.69 16.11
N GLU A 18 -22.97 -3.93 15.75
CA GLU A 18 -23.18 -3.45 14.37
C GLU A 18 -22.21 -2.33 13.98
N SER A 19 -21.69 -1.60 14.98
CA SER A 19 -20.69 -0.56 14.78
C SER A 19 -19.69 -0.52 15.93
N CYS A 20 -18.46 -0.09 15.64
CA CYS A 20 -17.42 0.02 16.64
C CYS A 20 -17.72 1.18 17.60
N PRO A 21 -17.89 0.95 18.92
CA PRO A 21 -18.19 2.01 19.88
C PRO A 21 -17.02 2.98 20.11
N HIS A 22 -15.83 2.68 19.57
CA HIS A 22 -14.64 3.50 19.77
C HIS A 22 -14.29 4.43 18.61
N CYS A 23 -14.63 4.06 17.37
CA CYS A 23 -14.32 4.87 16.19
C CYS A 23 -15.53 5.10 15.27
N GLY A 24 -16.66 4.42 15.50
CA GLY A 24 -17.85 4.53 14.68
C GLY A 24 -17.85 3.68 13.41
N PHE A 25 -16.85 2.81 13.20
CA PHE A 25 -16.80 1.94 12.04
C PHE A 25 -18.01 1.01 11.96
N SER A 26 -18.74 1.05 10.85
CA SER A 26 -19.93 0.22 10.60
C SER A 26 -19.52 -1.16 10.08
N PHE A 27 -20.10 -2.22 10.64
CA PHE A 27 -19.93 -3.60 10.20
C PHE A 27 -21.05 -4.07 9.27
N LYS A 28 -21.86 -3.15 8.76
CA LYS A 28 -22.86 -3.47 7.73
C LYS A 28 -22.15 -3.91 6.44
N GLU A 29 -22.76 -4.86 5.73
CA GLU A 29 -22.15 -5.47 4.54
C GLU A 29 -21.78 -4.43 3.48
N ALA A 30 -22.66 -3.46 3.21
CA ALA A 30 -22.39 -2.39 2.25
C ALA A 30 -21.16 -1.54 2.63
N ASP A 31 -21.00 -1.19 3.91
CA ASP A 31 -19.87 -0.40 4.39
C ASP A 31 -18.56 -1.22 4.37
N LEU A 32 -18.65 -2.52 4.66
CA LEU A 32 -17.52 -3.46 4.58
C LEU A 32 -17.03 -3.64 3.15
N GLU A 33 -17.94 -3.72 2.17
CA GLU A 33 -17.59 -3.81 0.75
C GLU A 33 -16.84 -2.55 0.29
N ILE A 34 -17.37 -1.37 0.61
CA ILE A 34 -16.70 -0.09 0.31
C ILE A 34 -15.32 -0.02 0.98
N TYR A 35 -15.21 -0.46 2.23
CA TYR A 35 -13.93 -0.51 2.94
C TYR A 35 -12.91 -1.43 2.24
N ARG A 36 -13.34 -2.64 1.82
CA ARG A 36 -12.50 -3.58 1.06
C ARG A 36 -12.06 -2.99 -0.28
N GLN A 37 -12.96 -2.37 -1.02
CA GLN A 37 -12.64 -1.69 -2.28
C GLN A 37 -11.59 -0.59 -2.06
N LYS A 38 -11.74 0.21 -1.00
CA LYS A 38 -10.78 1.26 -0.66
C LYS A 38 -9.39 0.69 -0.33
N LEU A 39 -9.31 -0.46 0.34
CA LEU A 39 -8.04 -1.14 0.61
C LEU A 39 -7.40 -1.68 -0.67
N GLU A 40 -8.19 -2.27 -1.57
CA GLU A 40 -7.72 -2.76 -2.86
C GLU A 40 -7.23 -1.62 -3.77
N GLN A 41 -7.98 -0.52 -3.83
CA GLN A 41 -7.56 0.69 -4.54
C GLN A 41 -6.22 1.22 -4.03
N ARG A 42 -6.02 1.28 -2.70
CA ARG A 42 -4.71 1.67 -2.13
C ARG A 42 -3.60 0.70 -2.52
N ARG A 43 -3.88 -0.61 -2.54
CA ARG A 43 -2.91 -1.63 -2.95
C ARG A 43 -2.48 -1.43 -4.41
N LEU A 44 -3.45 -1.26 -5.32
CA LEU A 44 -3.19 -1.02 -6.74
C LEU A 44 -2.42 0.29 -6.96
N HIS A 45 -2.84 1.36 -6.31
CA HIS A 45 -2.16 2.65 -6.37
C HIS A 45 -0.69 2.56 -5.92
N ASN A 46 -0.43 1.89 -4.79
CA ASN A 46 0.93 1.67 -4.31
C ASN A 46 1.76 0.78 -5.26
N GLN A 47 1.14 -0.24 -5.87
CA GLN A 47 1.80 -1.06 -6.90
C GLN A 47 2.15 -0.23 -8.14
N GLU A 48 1.29 0.68 -8.58
CA GLU A 48 1.56 1.60 -9.69
C GLU A 48 2.70 2.56 -9.37
N ILE A 49 2.69 3.17 -8.16
CA ILE A 49 3.80 4.02 -7.69
C ILE A 49 5.10 3.24 -7.70
N ASN A 50 5.11 2.03 -7.13
CA ASN A 50 6.30 1.19 -7.07
C ASN A 50 6.80 0.82 -8.48
N ARG A 51 5.90 0.49 -9.41
CA ARG A 51 6.24 0.24 -10.82
C ARG A 51 6.86 1.47 -11.49
N LYS A 52 6.33 2.67 -11.26
CA LYS A 52 6.88 3.94 -11.79
C LYS A 52 8.26 4.22 -11.19
N SER A 53 8.42 4.04 -9.88
CA SER A 53 9.70 4.19 -9.18
C SER A 53 10.76 3.24 -9.72
N MET A 54 10.43 1.95 -9.90
CA MET A 54 11.32 0.95 -10.49
C MET A 54 11.76 1.33 -11.91
N LYS A 55 10.85 1.85 -12.75
CA LYS A 55 11.22 2.34 -14.10
C LYS A 55 12.24 3.48 -14.03
N LEU A 56 12.04 4.44 -13.15
CA LEU A 56 12.98 5.55 -12.95
C LEU A 56 14.35 5.06 -12.46
N GLN A 57 14.36 4.11 -11.51
CA GLN A 57 15.60 3.50 -11.01
C GLN A 57 16.39 2.79 -12.12
N LEU A 58 15.70 2.06 -13.01
CA LEU A 58 16.36 1.41 -14.15
C LEU A 58 16.97 2.42 -15.14
N ILE A 59 16.26 3.51 -15.43
CA ILE A 59 16.77 4.59 -16.28
C ILE A 59 18.03 5.21 -15.66
N TRP A 60 17.99 5.50 -14.35
CA TRP A 60 19.14 6.09 -13.65
C TRP A 60 20.35 5.14 -13.60
N LEU A 61 20.11 3.84 -13.39
CA LEU A 61 21.14 2.81 -13.46
C LEU A 61 21.77 2.73 -14.85
N ALA A 62 20.97 2.77 -15.92
CA ALA A 62 21.47 2.76 -17.29
C ALA A 62 22.36 3.98 -17.58
N VAL A 63 21.93 5.18 -17.17
CA VAL A 63 22.74 6.40 -17.30
C VAL A 63 24.05 6.28 -16.53
N PHE A 64 24.01 5.77 -15.29
CA PHE A 64 25.20 5.56 -14.46
C PHE A 64 26.20 4.61 -15.11
N VAL A 65 25.73 3.48 -15.66
CA VAL A 65 26.57 2.52 -16.40
C VAL A 65 27.22 3.16 -17.63
N ILE A 66 26.46 3.96 -18.40
CA ILE A 66 26.99 4.67 -19.57
C ILE A 66 28.09 5.64 -19.18
N VAL A 67 27.87 6.46 -18.13
CA VAL A 67 28.85 7.43 -17.64
C VAL A 67 30.15 6.73 -17.22
N ILE A 68 30.05 5.64 -16.46
CA ILE A 68 31.21 4.83 -16.06
C ILE A 68 31.92 4.25 -17.29
N GLY A 69 31.19 3.70 -18.25
CA GLY A 69 31.76 3.15 -19.47
C GLY A 69 32.56 4.18 -20.28
N VAL A 70 32.00 5.39 -20.46
CA VAL A 70 32.68 6.50 -21.15
C VAL A 70 33.91 6.95 -20.38
N ALA A 71 33.83 7.09 -19.06
CA ALA A 71 34.98 7.47 -18.24
C ALA A 71 36.15 6.47 -18.37
N ASN A 72 35.86 5.16 -18.35
CA ASN A 72 36.88 4.13 -18.55
C ASN A 72 37.50 4.19 -19.96
N PHE A 73 36.69 4.46 -21.00
CA PHE A 73 37.17 4.59 -22.38
C PHE A 73 38.09 5.81 -22.61
N ILE A 74 37.85 6.93 -21.90
CA ILE A 74 38.71 8.12 -22.02
C ILE A 74 40.06 7.92 -21.33
N VAL A 75 40.09 7.15 -20.24
CA VAL A 75 41.29 6.94 -19.41
C VAL A 75 42.22 5.85 -19.97
N ASN A 76 41.68 4.86 -20.69
CA ASN A 76 42.43 3.74 -21.26
C ASN A 76 42.75 3.97 -22.74
#